data_AF-K2PHZ9-F1
#
_entry.id   AF-K2PHZ9-F1
#
_cell.length_a   1.000
_cell.length_b   1.000
_cell.length_c   1.000
_cell.angle_alpha   90.00
_cell.angle_beta   90.00
_cell.angle_gamma   90.00
#
_symmetry.space_group_name_H-M   'P 1'
#
loop_
_entity.id
_entity.type
_entity.pdbx_description
1 polymer ?
#
loop_
_entity_poly.entity_id
_entity_poly.type
_entity_poly.pdbx_seq_one_letter_code
_entity_poly.pdbx_strand_id
1 'polypeptide(L)'
;MLIINEQLFEIDDLIDDLVKDFLDLPQVAAYRKLKAEFEADQNLQDNLRTLTENQDYIAYRPELAQLKKDILLNDKVYHLRVAENDLQELLSNLTKDITASISEHIFVDENLPLKGGNRHERHH
;
A
#
# COMPACT_ATOMS: atom_id res chain seq x y z
N MET A 1 9.56 -17.58 37.17
CA MET A 1 9.31 -16.14 37.38
C MET A 1 9.35 -15.50 36.01
N LEU A 2 8.20 -15.14 35.45
CA LEU A 2 8.14 -14.39 34.19
C LEU A 2 8.63 -12.97 34.51
N ILE A 3 9.80 -12.62 33.99
CA ILE A 3 10.29 -11.25 34.07
C ILE A 3 9.49 -10.47 33.04
N ILE A 4 8.45 -9.78 33.52
CA ILE A 4 7.70 -8.80 32.74
C ILE A 4 8.68 -7.65 32.49
N ASN A 5 9.11 -7.48 31.25
CA ASN A 5 10.03 -6.40 30.88
C ASN A 5 9.21 -5.12 30.66
N GLU A 6 9.18 -4.23 31.65
CA GLU A 6 8.44 -2.96 31.62
C GLU A 6 8.77 -2.11 30.38
N GLN A 7 10.00 -2.21 29.86
CA GLN A 7 10.43 -1.50 28.64
C GLN A 7 9.70 -1.95 27.38
N LEU A 8 9.23 -3.21 27.33
CA LEU A 8 8.43 -3.68 26.20
C LEU A 8 7.02 -3.08 26.21
N PHE A 9 6.44 -2.86 27.39
CA PHE A 9 5.14 -2.19 27.52
C PHE A 9 5.23 -0.72 27.11
N GLU A 10 6.30 -0.03 27.49
CA GLU A 10 6.53 1.35 27.05
C GLU A 10 6.65 1.45 25.52
N ILE A 11 7.28 0.46 24.87
CA ILE A 11 7.36 0.41 23.41
C ILE A 11 5.97 0.15 22.80
N ASP A 12 5.19 -0.77 23.36
CA ASP A 12 3.83 -1.06 22.88
C ASP A 12 2.93 0.19 22.97
N ASP A 13 3.00 0.94 24.09
CA ASP A 13 2.25 2.19 24.25
C ASP A 13 2.69 3.25 23.23
N LEU A 14 3.99 3.38 22.97
CA LEU A 14 4.52 4.31 21.95
C LEU A 14 4.11 3.91 20.53
N ILE A 15 3.98 2.61 20.26
CA ILE A 15 3.46 2.11 18.98
C ILE A 15 1.98 2.50 18.82
N ASP A 16 1.17 2.38 19.87
CA ASP A 16 -0.24 2.78 19.83
C ASP A 16 -0.39 4.28 19.56
N ASP A 17 0.42 5.12 20.20
CA ASP A 17 0.46 6.57 19.94
C ASP A 17 0.90 6.86 18.49
N LEU A 18 1.95 6.20 18.01
CA LEU A 18 2.42 6.34 16.63
C LEU A 18 1.34 5.95 15.62
N VAL A 19 0.63 4.86 15.85
CA VAL A 19 -0.47 4.40 14.99
C VAL A 19 -1.59 5.43 14.99
N LYS A 20 -1.96 5.95 16.15
CA LYS A 20 -3.01 6.98 16.27
C LYS A 20 -2.65 8.24 15.48
N ASP A 21 -1.45 8.76 15.67
CA ASP A 21 -0.96 9.94 14.95
C ASP A 21 -0.90 9.69 13.44
N PHE A 22 -0.49 8.49 13.03
CA PHE A 22 -0.48 8.10 11.62
C PHE A 22 -1.89 8.05 11.03
N LEU A 23 -2.88 7.55 11.78
CA LEU A 23 -4.27 7.48 11.34
C LEU A 23 -4.93 8.86 11.17
N ASP A 24 -4.44 9.87 11.90
CA ASP A 24 -4.92 11.25 11.81
C ASP A 24 -4.32 12.02 10.62
N LEU A 25 -3.37 11.43 9.89
CA LEU A 25 -2.79 12.04 8.70
C LEU A 25 -3.84 12.27 7.59
N PRO A 26 -3.79 13.43 6.89
CA PRO A 26 -4.73 13.73 5.83
C PRO A 26 -4.66 12.73 4.66
N GLN A 27 -3.50 12.13 4.42
CA GLN A 27 -3.30 11.08 3.40
C GLN A 27 -4.11 9.82 3.74
N VAL A 28 -4.21 9.44 5.02
CA VAL A 28 -5.02 8.29 5.46
C VAL A 28 -6.50 8.60 5.28
N ALA A 29 -6.93 9.82 5.62
CA ALA A 29 -8.31 10.25 5.38
C ALA A 29 -8.66 10.26 3.89
N ALA A 30 -7.77 10.76 3.04
CA ALA A 30 -7.95 10.79 1.58
C ALA A 30 -8.05 9.37 0.99
N TYR A 31 -7.14 8.47 1.37
CA TYR A 31 -7.20 7.07 0.96
C TYR A 31 -8.50 6.38 1.39
N ARG A 32 -8.91 6.54 2.65
CA ARG A 32 -10.16 5.94 3.17
C ARG A 32 -11.39 6.42 2.40
N LYS A 33 -11.43 7.71 2.05
CA LYS A 33 -12.51 8.28 1.25
C LYS A 33 -12.54 7.68 -0.17
N LEU A 34 -11.40 7.67 -0.86
CA LEU A 34 -11.30 7.10 -2.22
C LEU A 34 -11.62 5.61 -2.23
N LYS A 35 -11.19 4.87 -1.20
CA LYS A 35 -11.53 3.47 -1.02
C LYS A 35 -13.04 3.26 -0.88
N ALA A 36 -13.71 4.05 -0.05
CA ALA A 36 -15.16 3.97 0.09
C ALA A 36 -15.89 4.30 -1.24
N GLU A 37 -15.43 5.30 -1.99
CA GLU A 37 -15.99 5.65 -3.30
C GLU A 37 -15.77 4.56 -4.37
N PHE A 38 -14.62 3.87 -4.30
CA PHE A 38 -14.30 2.72 -5.13
C PHE A 38 -15.19 1.51 -4.78
N GLU A 39 -15.34 1.18 -3.50
CA GLU A 39 -16.17 0.07 -3.01
C GLU A 39 -17.65 0.29 -3.28
N ALA A 40 -18.13 1.54 -3.24
CA ALA A 40 -19.52 1.89 -3.52
C ALA A 40 -19.90 1.78 -5.01
N ASP A 41 -18.93 1.69 -5.93
CA ASP A 41 -19.19 1.58 -7.36
C ASP A 41 -19.50 0.14 -7.77
N GLN A 42 -20.79 -0.22 -7.73
CA GLN A 42 -21.23 -1.58 -8.00
C GLN A 42 -20.82 -2.10 -9.39
N ASN A 43 -20.82 -1.24 -10.42
CA ASN A 43 -20.44 -1.63 -11.77
C ASN A 43 -18.94 -1.97 -11.83
N LEU A 44 -18.10 -1.13 -11.22
CA LEU A 44 -16.67 -1.41 -11.10
C LEU A 44 -16.41 -2.69 -10.30
N GLN A 45 -17.13 -2.92 -9.20
CA GLN A 45 -16.99 -4.16 -8.40
C GLN A 45 -17.44 -5.41 -9.18
N ASP A 46 -18.50 -5.33 -9.97
CA ASP A 46 -18.96 -6.44 -10.81
C ASP A 46 -17.98 -6.76 -11.95
N ASN A 47 -17.40 -5.73 -12.56
CA ASN A 47 -16.34 -5.87 -13.57
C ASN A 47 -15.07 -6.51 -12.97
N LEU A 48 -14.68 -6.08 -11.78
CA LEU A 48 -13.56 -6.68 -11.04
C LEU A 48 -13.82 -8.14 -10.70
N ARG A 49 -15.01 -8.47 -10.20
CA ARG A 49 -15.41 -9.86 -9.91
C ARG A 49 -15.31 -10.73 -11.16
N THR A 50 -15.86 -10.26 -12.28
CA THR A 50 -15.78 -10.95 -13.58
C THR A 50 -14.34 -11.17 -14.01
N LEU A 51 -13.47 -10.17 -13.82
CA LEU A 51 -12.06 -10.27 -14.15
C LEU A 51 -11.32 -11.30 -13.26
N THR A 52 -11.58 -11.28 -11.95
CA THR A 52 -10.96 -12.19 -10.97
C THR A 52 -11.39 -13.63 -11.18
N GLU A 53 -12.68 -13.87 -11.44
CA GLU A 53 -13.22 -15.22 -11.72
C GLU A 53 -12.62 -15.84 -13.00
N ASN A 54 -12.20 -15.00 -13.94
CA ASN A 54 -11.65 -15.43 -15.22
C ASN A 54 -10.15 -15.13 -15.37
N GLN A 55 -9.42 -14.98 -14.26
CA GLN A 55 -8.04 -14.50 -14.25
C GLN A 55 -7.09 -15.34 -15.12
N ASP A 56 -7.25 -16.67 -15.09
CA ASP A 56 -6.41 -17.60 -15.87
C ASP A 56 -6.69 -17.54 -17.38
N TYR A 57 -7.83 -16.98 -17.78
CA TYR A 57 -8.26 -16.90 -19.18
C TYR A 57 -8.01 -15.54 -19.83
N ILE A 58 -7.54 -14.55 -19.07
CA ILE A 58 -7.30 -13.18 -19.57
C ILE A 58 -6.36 -13.18 -20.79
N ALA A 59 -5.33 -14.04 -20.80
CA ALA A 59 -4.38 -14.13 -21.90
C ALA A 59 -4.98 -14.66 -23.22
N TYR A 60 -6.11 -15.37 -23.13
CA TYR A 60 -6.72 -16.08 -24.26
C TYR A 60 -8.04 -15.45 -24.72
N ARG A 61 -8.57 -14.48 -23.96
CA ARG A 61 -9.87 -13.84 -24.17
C ARG A 61 -9.71 -12.33 -24.34
N PRO A 62 -9.77 -11.80 -25.58
CA PRO A 62 -9.54 -10.38 -25.85
C PRO A 62 -10.53 -9.48 -25.11
N GLU A 63 -11.75 -9.96 -24.86
CA GLU A 63 -12.77 -9.25 -24.08
C GLU A 63 -12.34 -9.01 -22.63
N LEU A 64 -11.66 -9.97 -21.99
CA LEU A 64 -11.17 -9.84 -20.62
C LEU A 64 -9.91 -8.97 -20.54
N ALA A 65 -9.06 -9.03 -21.56
CA ALA A 65 -7.90 -8.14 -21.67
C ALA A 65 -8.35 -6.67 -21.82
N GLN A 66 -9.40 -6.43 -22.61
CA GLN A 66 -10.01 -5.10 -22.75
C GLN A 66 -10.65 -4.65 -21.44
N LEU A 67 -11.43 -5.52 -20.78
CA LEU A 67 -12.01 -5.24 -19.47
C LEU A 67 -10.96 -4.84 -18.43
N LYS A 68 -9.83 -5.56 -18.37
CA LYS A 68 -8.70 -5.22 -17.50
C LYS A 68 -8.18 -3.81 -17.79
N LYS A 69 -8.03 -3.46 -19.06
CA LYS A 69 -7.55 -2.13 -19.48
C LYS A 69 -8.56 -1.04 -19.08
N ASP A 70 -9.85 -1.28 -19.28
CA ASP A 70 -10.90 -0.33 -18.95
C ASP A 70 -10.97 -0.08 -17.43
N ILE A 71 -10.81 -1.13 -16.62
CA ILE A 71 -10.68 -1.01 -15.16
C ILE A 71 -9.45 -0.17 -14.80
N LEU A 72 -8.29 -0.41 -15.42
CA LEU A 72 -7.07 0.35 -15.13
C LEU A 72 -7.15 1.83 -15.55
N LEU A 73 -7.96 2.15 -16.57
CA LEU A 73 -8.21 3.51 -17.03
C LEU A 73 -9.32 4.22 -16.24
N ASN A 74 -10.00 3.53 -15.32
CA ASN A 74 -11.04 4.13 -14.51
C ASN A 74 -10.44 5.14 -13.51
N ASP A 75 -10.96 6.36 -13.49
CA ASP A 75 -10.45 7.44 -12.64
C ASP A 75 -10.44 7.07 -11.15
N LYS A 76 -11.43 6.31 -10.66
CA LYS A 76 -11.48 5.88 -9.25
C LYS A 76 -10.36 4.91 -8.93
N VAL A 77 -10.08 3.97 -9.85
CA VAL A 77 -8.95 3.04 -9.71
C VAL A 77 -7.64 3.81 -9.71
N TYR A 78 -7.49 4.74 -10.65
CA TYR A 78 -6.30 5.57 -10.74
C TYR A 78 -6.05 6.38 -9.46
N HIS A 79 -7.05 7.13 -8.99
CA HIS A 79 -6.93 7.95 -7.79
C HIS A 79 -6.68 7.10 -6.54
N LEU A 80 -7.35 5.95 -6.41
CA LEU A 80 -7.09 5.02 -5.31
C LEU A 80 -5.64 4.52 -5.33
N ARG A 81 -5.11 4.14 -6.50
CA ARG A 81 -3.72 3.67 -6.64
C ARG A 81 -2.68 4.74 -6.29
N VAL A 82 -2.94 5.99 -6.66
CA VAL A 82 -2.07 7.11 -6.27
C VAL A 82 -2.07 7.28 -4.75
N ALA A 83 -3.25 7.31 -4.12
CA ALA A 83 -3.35 7.44 -2.67
C ALA A 83 -2.75 6.25 -1.91
N GLU A 84 -2.86 5.02 -2.44
CA GLU A 84 -2.18 3.83 -1.90
C GLU A 84 -0.66 4.01 -1.92
N ASN A 85 -0.12 4.50 -3.03
CA ASN A 85 1.32 4.70 -3.16
C ASN A 85 1.83 5.79 -2.21
N ASP A 86 1.08 6.89 -2.04
CA ASP A 86 1.44 7.96 -1.09
C ASP A 86 1.50 7.43 0.36
N LEU A 87 0.52 6.60 0.77
CA LEU A 87 0.55 5.96 2.08
C LEU A 87 1.72 5.00 2.23
N GLN A 88 2.00 4.21 1.19
CA GLN A 88 3.11 3.28 1.22
C GLN A 88 4.46 4.00 1.32
N GLU A 89 4.61 5.15 0.67
CA GLU A 89 5.82 5.99 0.79
C GLU A 89 5.98 6.52 2.22
N LEU A 90 4.90 7.02 2.83
CA LEU A 90 4.93 7.48 4.22
C LEU A 90 5.31 6.35 5.19
N LEU A 91 4.71 5.16 5.05
CA LEU A 91 5.04 3.99 5.87
C LEU A 91 6.48 3.53 5.67
N SER A 92 6.97 3.57 4.42
CA SER A 92 8.35 3.21 4.08
C SER A 92 9.34 4.17 4.74
N ASN A 93 9.07 5.47 4.70
CA ASN A 93 9.90 6.49 5.34
C ASN A 93 9.90 6.33 6.87
N LEU A 94 8.73 6.13 7.48
CA LEU A 94 8.63 5.85 8.92
C LEU A 94 9.45 4.62 9.32
N THR A 95 9.36 3.54 8.55
CA THR A 95 10.11 2.30 8.83
C THR A 95 11.62 2.54 8.72
N LYS A 96 12.07 3.35 7.75
CA LYS A 96 13.48 3.74 7.62
C LYS A 96 13.94 4.59 8.79
N ASP A 97 13.14 5.55 9.23
CA ASP A 97 13.50 6.42 10.36
C ASP A 97 13.67 5.59 11.64
N ILE A 98 12.75 4.66 11.90
CA ILE A 98 12.86 3.69 13.01
C ILE A 98 14.13 2.85 12.86
N THR A 99 14.35 2.27 11.67
CA THR A 99 15.50 1.38 11.44
C THR A 99 16.83 2.11 11.57
N ALA A 100 16.95 3.32 11.02
CA ALA A 100 18.14 4.16 11.11
C ALA A 100 18.43 4.58 12.56
N SER A 101 17.40 4.74 13.39
CA SER A 101 17.58 5.03 14.82
C SER A 101 18.26 3.87 15.58
N ILE A 102 18.12 2.64 15.07
CA ILE A 102 18.73 1.42 15.65
C ILE A 102 20.08 1.12 15.00
N SER A 103 20.16 1.21 13.67
CA SER A 103 21.37 0.93 12.90
C SER A 103 21.27 1.48 11.48
N GLU A 104 22.25 2.28 11.07
CA GLU A 104 22.39 2.79 9.70
C GLU A 104 22.68 1.68 8.67
N HIS A 105 23.00 0.47 9.11
CA HIS A 105 23.38 -0.64 8.24
C HIS A 105 22.25 -1.65 7.96
N ILE A 106 21.10 -1.50 8.61
CA ILE A 106 19.94 -2.37 8.38
C ILE A 106 19.12 -1.81 7.21
N PHE A 107 18.95 -2.62 6.16
CA PHE A 107 18.18 -2.24 4.98
C PHE A 107 16.69 -2.59 5.13
N VAL A 108 15.82 -1.67 4.73
CA VAL A 108 14.36 -1.85 4.68
C VAL A 108 13.93 -1.94 3.22
N ASP A 109 13.26 -3.03 2.83
CA ASP A 109 12.68 -3.18 1.49
C ASP A 109 11.37 -2.40 1.37
N GLU A 110 11.34 -1.42 0.46
CA GLU A 110 10.22 -0.47 0.29
C GLU A 110 9.06 -1.05 -0.55
N ASN A 111 9.32 -2.06 -1.40
CA ASN A 111 8.35 -2.66 -2.35
C ASN A 111 7.35 -1.66 -3.00
N LEU A 112 7.78 -0.42 -3.28
CA LEU A 112 6.91 0.67 -3.75
C LEU A 112 6.47 0.43 -5.21
N PRO A 113 5.16 0.28 -5.48
CA PRO A 113 4.66 -0.16 -6.79
C PRO A 113 4.78 0.91 -7.89
N LEU A 114 4.76 2.22 -7.56
CA LEU A 114 4.89 3.29 -8.56
C LEU A 114 6.28 3.94 -8.60
N LYS A 115 7.17 3.60 -7.67
CA LYS A 115 8.56 4.05 -7.66
C LYS A 115 9.38 3.14 -8.57
N GLY A 116 9.17 3.26 -9.88
CA GLY A 116 9.83 2.45 -10.89
C GLY A 116 11.36 2.52 -10.80
N GLY A 117 11.97 1.41 -10.38
CA GLY A 117 13.24 0.90 -10.89
C GLY A 117 14.51 1.74 -10.73
N ASN A 118 15.14 1.70 -9.55
CA ASN A 118 16.60 1.83 -9.46
C ASN A 118 17.25 0.44 -9.40
N ARG A 119 17.19 -0.30 -10.51
CA ARG A 119 18.06 -1.47 -10.77
C ARG A 119 19.03 -1.14 -11.91
N HIS A 120 19.78 -0.05 -11.77
CA HIS A 120 20.97 0.21 -12.57
C HIS A 120 22.00 0.95 -11.74
N GLU A 121 22.61 0.25 -10.78
CA GLU A 121 23.93 0.61 -10.24
C GLU A 121 24.57 -0.64 -9.61
N ARG A 122 24.94 -1.59 -10.48
CA ARG A 122 26.03 -2.53 -10.23
C ARG A 122 27.01 -2.43 -11.40
N HIS A 123 27.87 -1.43 -11.33
CA HIS A 123 29.14 -1.38 -12.03
C HIS A 123 30.20 -0.89 -11.06
N HIS A 124 30.90 -1.85 -10.45
CA HIS A 124 32.36 -1.98 -10.39
C HIS A 124 32.78 -2.86 -9.20
#